data_AF-A0A9W6YJS5-F1
#
_entry.id   AF-A0A9W6YJS5-F1
#
_cell.length_a   1.000
_cell.length_b   1.000
_cell.length_c   1.000
_cell.angle_alpha   90.00
_cell.angle_beta   90.00
_cell.angle_gamma   90.00
#
_symmetry.space_group_name_H-M   'P 1'
#
loop_
_entity.id
_entity.type
_entity.pdbx_description
1 polymer ?
#
loop_
_entity_poly.entity_id
_entity_poly.type
_entity_poly.pdbx_seq_one_letter_code
_entity_poly.pdbx_strand_id
1 'polypeptide(L)'
;MLRDLVYSQDINQASYDQLSTDDKKIFKEILAATHLQHSFREKLADPLESLKAEYYKLKGEIELGDDNPSILKQLKVITVDMYSNRLISDDEFKQVITRLL
;
A
#
# COMPACT_ATOMS: atom_id res chain seq x y z
N MET A 1 0.45 17.37 4.55
CA MET A 1 0.34 17.96 5.90
C MET A 1 -0.31 16.92 6.80
N LEU A 2 0.39 16.47 7.83
CA LEU A 2 -0.05 15.43 8.77
C LEU A 2 -0.84 16.11 9.91
N ARG A 3 -1.98 16.76 9.60
CA ARG A 3 -2.62 17.68 10.56
C ARG A 3 -3.82 17.14 11.33
N ASP A 4 -4.49 16.08 10.88
CA ASP A 4 -5.72 15.63 11.56
C ASP A 4 -5.78 14.10 11.78
N LEU A 5 -4.71 13.51 12.31
CA LEU A 5 -4.82 12.19 12.94
C LEU A 5 -5.22 12.38 14.40
N VAL A 6 -6.51 12.67 14.60
CA VAL A 6 -7.10 12.80 15.95
C VAL A 6 -7.11 11.41 16.59
N TYR A 7 -6.23 11.22 17.58
CA TYR A 7 -6.21 10.00 18.40
C TYR A 7 -7.35 10.04 19.41
N SER A 8 -8.49 9.42 19.08
CA SER A 8 -9.63 9.20 19.97
C SER A 8 -9.84 7.71 20.25
N GLN A 9 -8.75 6.92 20.37
CA GLN A 9 -8.75 5.45 20.45
C GLN A 9 -9.39 4.72 19.24
N ASP A 10 -9.80 5.48 18.24
CA ASP A 10 -10.39 4.99 17.00
C ASP A 10 -9.62 5.59 15.83
N ILE A 11 -9.20 4.76 14.89
CA ILE A 11 -8.49 5.22 13.70
C ILE A 11 -9.55 5.51 12.66
N ASN A 12 -9.54 6.74 12.12
CA ASN A 12 -10.31 7.00 10.91
C ASN A 12 -9.68 6.19 9.76
N GLN A 13 -10.23 5.00 9.51
CA GLN A 13 -9.72 4.06 8.52
C GLN A 13 -9.72 4.66 7.12
N ALA A 14 -10.74 5.47 6.76
CA ALA A 14 -10.80 6.13 5.46
C ALA A 14 -9.64 7.13 5.27
N SER A 15 -9.26 7.87 6.30
CA SER A 15 -8.09 8.76 6.25
C SER A 15 -6.78 7.99 6.24
N TYR A 16 -6.70 6.88 6.99
CA TYR A 16 -5.53 6.01 7.00
C TYR A 16 -5.30 5.35 5.65
N ASP A 17 -6.35 4.85 4.99
CA ASP A 17 -6.27 4.16 3.70
C ASP A 17 -5.77 5.09 2.59
N GLN A 18 -6.04 6.38 2.68
CA GLN A 18 -5.55 7.42 1.76
C GLN A 18 -4.05 7.74 1.91
N LEU A 19 -3.41 7.29 2.99
CA LEU A 19 -1.97 7.51 3.20
C LEU A 19 -1.14 6.67 2.21
N SER A 20 0.01 7.22 1.82
CA SER A 20 1.03 6.47 1.08
C SER A 20 1.56 5.29 1.91
N THR A 21 2.12 4.27 1.26
CA THR A 21 2.75 3.14 1.96
C THR A 21 3.84 3.60 2.94
N ASP A 22 4.63 4.61 2.58
CA ASP A 22 5.66 5.17 3.45
C ASP A 22 5.09 5.91 4.65
N ASP A 23 4.04 6.71 4.47
CA ASP A 23 3.35 7.36 5.59
C ASP A 23 2.70 6.33 6.53
N LYS A 24 2.12 5.25 5.98
CA LYS A 24 1.57 4.13 6.76
C LYS A 24 2.66 3.41 7.57
N LYS A 25 3.87 3.27 7.02
CA LYS A 25 5.03 2.70 7.74
C LYS A 25 5.46 3.62 8.89
N ILE A 26 5.64 4.91 8.64
CA ILE A 26 5.99 5.90 9.67
C ILE A 26 4.93 5.90 10.78
N PHE A 27 3.65 5.86 10.41
CA PHE A 27 2.56 5.79 11.38
C PHE A 27 2.65 4.55 12.27
N LYS A 28 2.90 3.37 11.69
CA LYS A 28 3.08 2.11 12.45
C LYS A 28 4.30 2.18 13.38
N GLU A 29 5.40 2.79 12.94
CA GLU A 29 6.60 3.00 13.76
C GLU A 29 6.31 3.92 14.97
N ILE A 30 5.58 5.02 14.75
CA ILE A 30 5.15 5.93 15.83
C ILE A 30 4.27 5.20 16.84
N LEU A 31 3.31 4.39 16.38
CA LEU A 31 2.44 3.61 17.27
C LEU A 31 3.20 2.57 18.09
N ALA A 32 4.21 1.94 17.51
CA ALA A 32 5.08 1.00 18.20
C ALA A 32 5.93 1.71 19.26
N ALA A 33 6.57 2.83 18.90
CA ALA A 33 7.43 3.61 19.79
C ALA A 33 6.65 4.23 20.98
N THR A 34 5.39 4.57 20.77
CA THR A 34 4.52 5.16 21.80
C THR A 34 3.71 4.12 22.59
N HIS A 35 3.85 2.83 22.26
CA HIS A 35 3.04 1.73 22.80
C HIS A 35 1.51 1.89 22.61
N LEU A 36 1.06 2.84 21.80
CA LEU A 36 -0.34 3.09 21.51
C LEU A 36 -0.97 1.98 20.66
N GLN A 37 -0.17 1.12 20.04
CA GLN A 37 -0.63 -0.07 19.31
C GLN A 37 -1.57 -0.97 20.14
N HIS A 38 -1.40 -1.01 21.47
CA HIS A 38 -2.22 -1.82 22.37
C HIS A 38 -3.57 -1.18 22.70
N SER A 39 -3.75 0.10 22.35
CA SER A 39 -4.97 0.85 22.61
C SER A 39 -6.00 0.71 21.50
N PHE A 40 -5.65 0.10 20.36
CA PHE A 40 -6.59 -0.18 19.28
C PHE A 40 -7.33 -1.51 19.53
N ARG A 41 -8.63 -1.52 19.23
CA ARG A 41 -9.44 -2.76 19.25
C ARG A 41 -9.00 -3.75 18.19
N GLU A 42 -8.59 -3.25 17.03
CA GLU A 42 -8.15 -4.04 15.90
C GLU A 42 -6.69 -3.77 15.59
N LYS A 43 -5.97 -4.82 15.23
CA LYS A 43 -4.57 -4.71 14.85
C LYS A 43 -4.51 -4.14 13.44
N LEU A 44 -3.80 -3.02 13.28
CA LEU A 44 -3.51 -2.45 11.96
C LEU A 44 -2.81 -3.50 11.08
N ALA A 45 -3.32 -3.67 9.86
CA ALA A 45 -2.71 -4.52 8.84
C ALA A 45 -1.30 -4.02 8.51
N ASP A 46 -0.42 -4.94 8.11
CA ASP A 46 0.92 -4.55 7.67
C ASP A 46 0.82 -3.80 6.33
N PRO A 47 1.29 -2.54 6.23
CA PRO A 47 1.23 -1.78 4.99
C PRO A 47 1.89 -2.49 3.81
N LEU A 48 2.95 -3.27 4.04
CA LEU A 48 3.65 -4.00 2.98
C LEU A 48 2.86 -5.24 2.52
N GLU A 49 2.18 -5.93 3.44
CA GLU A 49 1.33 -7.07 3.09
C GLU A 49 0.09 -6.61 2.32
N SER A 50 -0.51 -5.49 2.75
CA SER A 50 -1.61 -4.87 2.00
C SER A 50 -1.18 -4.45 0.59
N LEU A 51 0.00 -3.84 0.45
CA LEU A 51 0.56 -3.45 -0.85
C LEU A 51 0.79 -4.66 -1.77
N LYS A 52 1.35 -5.76 -1.24
CA LYS A 52 1.53 -7.01 -2.01
C LYS A 52 0.20 -7.59 -2.48
N ALA A 53 -0.79 -7.65 -1.59
CA ALA A 53 -2.10 -8.22 -1.91
C ALA A 53 -2.77 -7.44 -3.06
N GLU A 54 -2.70 -6.11 -3.00
CA GLU A 54 -3.24 -5.25 -4.06
C GLU A 54 -2.47 -5.41 -5.38
N TYR A 55 -1.14 -5.47 -5.33
CA TYR A 55 -0.30 -5.74 -6.51
C TYR A 55 -0.69 -7.05 -7.20
N TYR A 56 -0.76 -8.16 -6.46
CA TYR A 56 -1.10 -9.46 -7.05
C TYR A 56 -2.52 -9.52 -7.59
N LYS A 57 -3.47 -8.83 -6.92
CA LYS A 57 -4.83 -8.70 -7.43
C LYS A 57 -4.85 -8.00 -8.80
N LEU A 58 -4.26 -6.82 -8.91
CA LEU A 58 -4.27 -6.04 -10.16
C LEU A 58 -3.47 -6.76 -11.27
N LYS A 59 -2.34 -7.38 -10.93
CA LYS A 59 -1.56 -8.20 -11.87
C LYS A 59 -2.40 -9.36 -12.42
N GLY A 60 -3.14 -10.05 -11.54
CA GLY A 60 -4.05 -11.12 -11.92
C GLY A 60 -5.19 -10.65 -12.83
N GLU A 61 -5.79 -9.49 -12.56
CA GLU A 61 -6.84 -8.90 -13.40
C GLU A 61 -6.34 -8.65 -14.84
N ILE A 62 -5.12 -8.12 -15.00
CA ILE A 62 -4.51 -7.93 -16.33
C ILE A 62 -4.14 -9.27 -17.00
N GLU A 63 -3.67 -10.25 -16.24
CA GLU A 63 -3.36 -11.58 -16.78
C GLU A 63 -4.61 -12.30 -17.30
N LEU A 64 -5.78 -11.99 -16.73
CA LEU A 64 -7.09 -12.46 -17.19
C LEU A 64 -7.64 -11.67 -18.39
N GLY A 65 -6.94 -10.62 -18.84
CA GLY A 65 -7.31 -9.81 -19.99
C GLY A 65 -8.19 -8.59 -19.67
N ASP A 66 -8.20 -8.11 -18.42
CA ASP A 66 -8.82 -6.82 -18.09
C ASP A 66 -7.89 -5.66 -18.46
N ASP A 67 -8.13 -5.09 -19.65
CA ASP A 67 -7.38 -3.95 -20.19
C ASP A 67 -7.98 -2.59 -19.78
N ASN A 68 -8.71 -2.54 -18.66
CA ASN A 68 -9.26 -1.27 -18.17
C ASN A 68 -8.14 -0.24 -17.91
N PRO A 69 -8.18 0.95 -18.55
CA PRO A 69 -7.16 1.98 -18.36
C PRO A 69 -6.95 2.42 -16.91
N SER A 70 -7.97 2.30 -16.05
CA SER A 70 -7.85 2.63 -14.63
C SER A 70 -7.00 1.60 -13.88
N ILE A 71 -7.20 0.31 -14.15
CA ILE A 71 -6.45 -0.81 -13.56
C ILE A 71 -4.99 -0.74 -14.01
N LEU A 72 -4.74 -0.50 -15.30
CA LEU A 72 -3.39 -0.31 -15.84
C LEU A 72 -2.65 0.83 -15.14
N LYS A 73 -3.34 1.96 -14.94
CA LYS A 73 -2.76 3.13 -14.23
C LYS A 73 -2.48 2.81 -12.76
N GLN A 74 -3.40 2.12 -12.07
CA GLN A 74 -3.21 1.72 -10.68
C GLN A 74 -2.05 0.73 -10.55
N LEU A 75 -1.98 -0.30 -11.40
CA LEU A 75 -0.89 -1.27 -11.37
C LEU A 75 0.45 -0.59 -11.61
N LYS A 76 0.53 0.40 -12.51
CA LYS A 76 1.78 1.15 -12.73
C LYS A 76 2.27 1.85 -11.47
N VAL A 77 1.38 2.52 -10.73
CA VAL A 77 1.71 3.19 -9.46
C VAL A 77 2.17 2.16 -8.43
N ILE A 78 1.37 1.10 -8.22
CA ILE A 78 1.68 0.07 -7.22
C ILE A 78 2.96 -0.69 -7.56
N THR A 79 3.25 -0.92 -8.84
CA THR A 79 4.51 -1.56 -9.28
C THR A 79 5.73 -0.71 -8.89
N VAL A 80 5.65 0.61 -8.98
CA VAL A 80 6.70 1.54 -8.50
C VAL A 80 6.85 1.47 -6.98
N ASP A 81 5.75 1.41 -6.24
CA ASP A 81 5.76 1.30 -4.79
C ASP A 81 6.35 -0.05 -4.32
N MET A 82 6.01 -1.14 -5.00
CA MET A 82 6.54 -2.49 -4.77
C MET A 82 8.06 -2.52 -4.99
N TYR A 83 8.54 -1.91 -6.07
CA TYR A 83 9.97 -1.80 -6.35
C TYR A 83 10.71 -0.96 -5.32
N SER A 84 10.16 0.21 -4.97
CA SER A 84 10.75 1.12 -3.98
C SER A 84 10.85 0.48 -2.59
N ASN A 85 9.91 -0.40 -2.24
CA ASN A 85 9.92 -1.18 -1.00
C ASN A 85 10.68 -2.52 -1.10
N ARG A 86 11.38 -2.78 -2.22
CA ARG A 86 12.16 -4.01 -2.47
C ARG A 86 11.34 -5.31 -2.37
N LEU A 87 10.07 -5.23 -2.72
CA LEU A 87 9.14 -6.35 -2.68
C LEU A 87 9.14 -7.18 -3.97
N ILE A 88 9.64 -6.60 -5.07
CA ILE A 88 9.83 -7.24 -6.37
C ILE A 88 11.26 -6.98 -6.86
N SER A 89 11.75 -7.84 -7.76
CA SER A 89 13.06 -7.70 -8.38
C SER A 89 13.08 -6.68 -9.52
N ASP A 90 14.26 -6.18 -9.89
CA ASP A 90 14.46 -5.34 -11.09
C ASP A 90 13.91 -5.98 -12.36
N ASP A 91 14.07 -7.31 -12.50
CA ASP A 91 13.61 -8.04 -13.67
C ASP A 91 12.09 -8.11 -13.72
N GLU A 92 11.44 -8.38 -12.58
CA GLU A 92 9.98 -8.36 -12.47
C GLU A 92 9.41 -6.95 -12.71
N PHE A 93 10.06 -5.93 -12.15
CA PHE A 93 9.68 -4.54 -12.38
C PHE A 93 9.72 -4.18 -13.87
N LYS A 94 10.82 -4.51 -14.57
CA LYS A 94 10.95 -4.26 -16.01
C LYS A 94 9.88 -5.01 -16.81
N GLN A 95 9.65 -6.28 -16.51
CA GLN A 95 8.64 -7.09 -17.21
C GLN A 95 7.24 -6.47 -17.11
N VAL A 96 6.83 -6.03 -15.93
CA VAL A 96 5.51 -5.43 -15.72
C VAL A 96 5.42 -4.06 -16.37
N ILE A 97 6.42 -3.18 -16.18
CA ILE A 97 6.40 -1.84 -16.76
C ILE A 97 6.43 -1.88 -18.30
N THR A 98 7.21 -2.77 -18.92
CA THR A 98 7.24 -2.90 -20.38
C THR A 98 5.90 -3.35 -20.95
N ARG A 99 5.11 -4.14 -20.21
CA ARG A 99 3.77 -4.57 -20.61
C ARG A 99 2.71 -3.46 -20.44
N LEU A 100 2.99 -2.45 -19.61
CA LEU A 100 2.10 -1.34 -19.30
C LEU A 100 2.39 -0.06 -20.12
N LEU A 101 3.40 -0.10 -21.02
CA LEU A 101 3.79 0.97 -21.94
C LEU A 101 3.15 0.75 -23.31
#